data_AF-A0A930ZNK1-F1
#
_entry.id   AF-A0A930ZNK1-F1
#
_cell.length_a   1.000
_cell.length_b   1.000
_cell.length_c   1.000
_cell.angle_alpha   90.00
_cell.angle_beta   90.00
_cell.angle_gamma   90.00
#
_symmetry.space_group_name_H-M   'P 1'
#
loop_
_entity.id
_entity.type
_entity.pdbx_description
1 polymer ?
#
loop_
_entity_poly.entity_id
_entity_poly.type
_entity_poly.pdbx_seq_one_letter_code
_entity_poly.pdbx_strand_id
1 'polypeptide(L)'
;CLRGAIRISRAIENTLCLGLALVALGQVRLLQAQAAEGAERARFLRRARAEVARALGFAHLYTEPRAAGRLVLAQVALLEGSLSTAWQEATLAFEEARASDLALLQGRASRVRGAILAAQEDFEQADQHFEQALQMCRSHHMELERARTLHLYAEALLLRCVGASGSAMAHYQRGLNYLQEARVVYAQCHAALDSRQVELALRQAPSKRPFLGWF
;
A
#
# COMPACT_ATOMS: atom_id res chain seq x y z
N CYS A 1 4.00 6.33 -22.34
CA CYS A 1 5.11 7.15 -21.81
C CYS A 1 6.18 6.31 -21.07
N LEU A 2 5.87 5.57 -20.00
CA LEU A 2 6.86 4.80 -19.20
C LEU A 2 7.68 3.77 -19.99
N ARG A 3 7.07 2.97 -20.87
CA ARG A 3 7.81 2.04 -21.76
C ARG A 3 8.74 2.78 -22.74
N GLY A 4 8.35 3.98 -23.15
CA GLY A 4 9.19 4.87 -23.96
C GLY A 4 10.38 5.39 -23.17
N ALA A 5 10.15 5.85 -21.93
CA ALA A 5 11.20 6.28 -21.01
C ALA A 5 12.20 5.15 -20.70
N ILE A 6 11.74 3.92 -20.48
CA ILE A 6 12.61 2.74 -20.26
C ILE A 6 13.46 2.43 -21.50
N ARG A 7 12.88 2.54 -22.69
CA ARG A 7 13.59 2.28 -23.94
C ARG A 7 14.65 3.35 -24.21
N ILE A 8 14.33 4.62 -23.94
CA ILE A 8 15.25 5.75 -24.08
C ILE A 8 16.36 5.69 -23.02
N SER A 9 16.02 5.41 -21.75
CA SER A 9 17.03 5.31 -20.68
C SER A 9 17.99 4.14 -20.87
N ARG A 10 17.51 3.02 -21.42
CA ARG A 10 18.38 1.91 -21.86
C ARG A 10 19.29 2.31 -23.02
N ALA A 11 18.80 3.12 -23.95
CA ALA A 11 19.60 3.60 -25.08
C ALA A 11 20.67 4.64 -24.66
N ILE A 12 20.48 5.31 -23.52
CA ILE A 12 21.39 6.34 -22.99
C ILE A 12 22.26 5.80 -21.83
N GLU A 13 22.12 4.51 -21.46
CA GLU A 13 22.82 3.87 -20.33
C GLU A 13 22.66 4.60 -18.97
N ASN A 14 21.60 5.41 -18.83
CA ASN A 14 21.35 6.17 -17.61
C ASN A 14 20.65 5.27 -16.58
N THR A 15 21.47 4.60 -15.76
CA THR A 15 21.05 3.70 -14.69
C THR A 15 20.10 4.35 -13.69
N LEU A 16 20.21 5.67 -13.49
CA LEU A 16 19.36 6.46 -12.61
C LEU A 16 17.91 6.57 -13.14
N CYS A 17 17.76 7.05 -14.37
CA CYS A 17 16.45 7.17 -15.02
C CYS A 17 15.81 5.79 -15.22
N LEU A 18 16.64 4.76 -15.46
CA LEU A 18 16.17 3.38 -15.54
C LEU A 18 15.64 2.87 -14.19
N GLY A 19 16.35 3.12 -13.08
CA GLY A 19 15.92 2.73 -11.73
C GLY A 19 14.58 3.34 -11.35
N LEU A 20 14.44 4.66 -11.54
CA LEU A 20 13.18 5.39 -11.33
C LEU A 20 12.03 4.82 -12.16
N ALA A 21 12.27 4.59 -13.46
CA ALA A 21 11.25 4.07 -14.35
C ALA A 21 10.82 2.64 -14.01
N LEU A 22 11.75 1.82 -13.51
CA LEU A 22 11.46 0.45 -13.05
C LEU A 22 10.65 0.43 -11.76
N VAL A 23 10.96 1.30 -10.78
CA VAL A 23 10.16 1.45 -9.56
C VAL A 23 8.74 1.91 -9.90
N ALA A 24 8.61 2.93 -10.73
CA ALA A 24 7.31 3.43 -11.18
C ALA A 24 6.51 2.35 -11.94
N LEU A 25 7.17 1.56 -12.79
CA LEU A 25 6.52 0.45 -13.47
C LEU A 25 6.04 -0.62 -12.49
N GLY A 26 6.86 -0.95 -11.49
CA GLY A 26 6.49 -1.87 -10.41
C GLY A 26 5.26 -1.41 -9.64
N GLN A 27 5.16 -0.12 -9.32
CA GLN A 27 3.95 0.47 -8.69
C GLN A 27 2.71 0.31 -9.58
N VAL A 28 2.83 0.57 -10.89
CA VAL A 28 1.72 0.35 -11.82
C VAL A 28 1.32 -1.12 -11.88
N ARG A 29 2.29 -2.04 -11.86
CA ARG A 29 2.01 -3.49 -11.82
C ARG A 29 1.31 -3.90 -10.53
N LEU A 30 1.69 -3.33 -9.39
CA LEU A 30 1.02 -3.57 -8.12
C LEU A 30 -0.44 -3.11 -8.17
N LEU A 31 -0.72 -1.91 -8.69
CA LEU A 31 -2.09 -1.43 -8.88
C LEU A 31 -2.90 -2.33 -9.82
N GLN A 32 -2.27 -2.85 -10.88
CA GLN A 32 -2.90 -3.83 -11.77
C GLN A 32 -3.18 -5.16 -11.06
N ALA A 33 -2.29 -5.62 -10.19
CA ALA A 33 -2.49 -6.83 -9.42
C ALA A 33 -3.69 -6.71 -8.46
N GLN A 34 -3.88 -5.55 -7.84
CA GLN A 34 -5.01 -5.29 -6.92
C GLN A 34 -6.36 -5.24 -7.64
N ALA A 35 -6.37 -4.94 -8.95
CA ALA A 35 -7.57 -4.92 -9.76
C ALA A 35 -7.84 -6.23 -10.54
N ALA A 36 -6.91 -7.20 -10.45
CA ALA A 36 -6.97 -8.47 -11.17
C ALA A 36 -7.16 -9.64 -10.21
N GLU A 37 -7.58 -10.78 -10.76
CA GLU A 37 -7.78 -12.02 -10.01
C GLU A 37 -6.97 -13.18 -10.62
N GLY A 38 -6.77 -14.25 -9.85
CA GLY A 38 -6.15 -15.48 -10.29
C GLY A 38 -4.79 -15.33 -10.97
N ALA A 39 -4.63 -15.95 -12.15
CA ALA A 39 -3.37 -16.01 -12.88
C ALA A 39 -2.86 -14.62 -13.33
N GLU A 40 -3.77 -13.68 -13.61
CA GLU A 40 -3.38 -12.33 -14.01
C GLU A 40 -2.78 -11.55 -12.84
N ARG A 41 -3.39 -11.64 -11.66
CA ARG A 41 -2.85 -11.09 -10.41
C ARG A 41 -1.44 -11.62 -10.14
N ALA A 42 -1.26 -12.93 -10.16
CA ALA A 42 0.05 -13.56 -9.95
C ALA A 42 1.09 -13.11 -10.99
N ARG A 43 0.69 -12.92 -12.25
CA ARG A 43 1.57 -12.39 -13.30
C ARG A 43 1.98 -10.95 -13.02
N PHE A 44 1.07 -10.10 -12.56
CA PHE A 44 1.39 -8.70 -12.23
C PHE A 44 2.30 -8.60 -11.01
N LEU A 45 2.05 -9.38 -9.94
CA LEU A 45 2.90 -9.42 -8.75
C LEU A 45 4.33 -9.87 -9.08
N ARG A 46 4.49 -10.97 -9.84
CA ARG A 46 5.81 -11.42 -10.31
C ARG A 46 6.56 -10.36 -11.09
N ARG A 47 5.85 -9.62 -11.97
CA ARG A 47 6.45 -8.54 -12.77
C ARG A 47 6.84 -7.34 -11.89
N ALA A 48 5.97 -6.92 -10.98
CA ALA A 48 6.26 -5.85 -10.03
C ALA A 48 7.55 -6.17 -9.24
N ARG A 49 7.62 -7.39 -8.69
CA ARG A 49 8.80 -7.85 -7.96
C ARG A 49 10.07 -7.82 -8.80
N ALA A 50 10.03 -8.39 -10.01
CA ALA A 50 11.20 -8.48 -10.89
C ALA A 50 11.70 -7.08 -11.34
N GLU A 51 10.79 -6.18 -11.67
CA GLU A 51 11.13 -4.81 -12.09
C GLU A 51 11.76 -4.02 -10.94
N VAL A 52 11.19 -4.10 -9.73
CA VAL A 52 11.69 -3.38 -8.56
C VAL A 52 12.99 -3.99 -8.03
N ALA A 53 13.09 -5.32 -7.92
CA ALA A 53 14.33 -5.99 -7.50
C ALA A 53 15.51 -5.61 -8.41
N ARG A 54 15.26 -5.51 -9.72
CA ARG A 54 16.25 -5.01 -10.67
C ARG A 54 16.63 -3.55 -10.39
N ALA A 55 15.68 -2.68 -10.08
CA ALA A 55 15.96 -1.28 -9.76
C ALA A 55 16.83 -1.15 -8.51
N LEU A 56 16.51 -1.92 -7.46
CA LEU A 56 17.26 -1.93 -6.19
C LEU A 56 18.67 -2.50 -6.33
N GLY A 57 18.94 -3.27 -7.39
CA GLY A 57 20.28 -3.75 -7.71
C GLY A 57 21.23 -2.69 -8.28
N PHE A 58 20.77 -1.47 -8.57
CA PHE A 58 21.64 -0.39 -9.03
C PHE A 58 22.39 0.27 -7.88
N ALA A 59 23.73 0.30 -7.96
CA ALA A 59 24.63 0.78 -6.90
C ALA A 59 24.38 2.24 -6.45
N HIS A 60 23.81 3.08 -7.31
CA HIS A 60 23.62 4.51 -7.06
C HIS A 60 22.15 4.95 -7.16
N LEU A 61 21.20 4.06 -6.83
CA LEU A 61 19.81 4.48 -6.73
C LEU A 61 19.63 5.44 -5.55
N TYR A 62 19.07 6.63 -5.82
CA TYR A 62 18.76 7.62 -4.79
C TYR A 62 17.84 7.05 -3.70
N THR A 63 17.92 7.62 -2.50
CA THR A 63 17.17 7.12 -1.34
C THR A 63 15.66 7.10 -1.56
N GLU A 64 15.09 8.13 -2.18
CA GLU A 64 13.64 8.19 -2.42
C GLU A 64 13.11 7.04 -3.30
N PRO A 65 13.62 6.81 -4.54
CA PRO A 65 13.16 5.68 -5.34
C PRO A 65 13.51 4.33 -4.74
N ARG A 66 14.60 4.23 -3.96
CA ARG A 66 14.97 3.00 -3.25
C ARG A 66 13.94 2.67 -2.16
N ALA A 67 13.60 3.64 -1.30
CA ALA A 67 12.58 3.49 -0.28
C ALA A 67 11.19 3.20 -0.90
N ALA A 68 10.83 3.90 -1.98
CA ALA A 68 9.61 3.63 -2.72
C ALA A 68 9.57 2.23 -3.34
N GLY A 69 10.71 1.74 -3.86
CA GLY A 69 10.85 0.38 -4.35
C GLY A 69 10.67 -0.66 -3.24
N ARG A 70 11.31 -0.47 -2.09
CA ARG A 70 11.13 -1.34 -0.91
C ARG A 70 9.67 -1.40 -0.45
N LEU A 71 8.93 -0.29 -0.49
CA LEU A 71 7.48 -0.31 -0.22
C LEU A 71 6.68 -1.15 -1.22
N VAL A 72 7.04 -1.11 -2.51
CA VAL A 72 6.40 -1.97 -3.50
C VAL A 72 6.69 -3.45 -3.20
N LEU A 73 7.93 -3.79 -2.86
CA LEU A 73 8.28 -5.17 -2.49
C LEU A 73 7.54 -5.62 -1.23
N ALA A 74 7.40 -4.75 -0.23
CA ALA A 74 6.63 -5.03 0.98
C ALA A 74 5.18 -5.34 0.65
N GLN A 75 4.54 -4.51 -0.19
CA GLN A 75 3.15 -4.70 -0.61
C GLN A 75 2.98 -5.95 -1.48
N VAL A 76 3.93 -6.25 -2.37
CA VAL A 76 3.91 -7.49 -3.16
C VAL A 76 4.00 -8.71 -2.24
N ALA A 77 4.97 -8.74 -1.32
CA ALA A 77 5.16 -9.84 -0.38
C ALA A 77 3.93 -10.06 0.50
N LEU A 78 3.30 -8.96 0.92
CA LEU A 78 2.06 -8.97 1.70
C LEU A 78 0.88 -9.57 0.93
N LEU A 79 0.70 -9.19 -0.34
CA LEU A 79 -0.33 -9.76 -1.22
C LEU A 79 -0.07 -11.22 -1.61
N GLU A 80 1.15 -11.72 -1.37
CA GLU A 80 1.55 -13.11 -1.56
C GLU A 80 1.58 -13.90 -0.23
N GLY A 81 1.19 -13.28 0.88
CA GLY A 81 1.16 -13.89 2.22
C GLY A 81 2.52 -14.05 2.89
N SER A 82 3.60 -13.51 2.31
CA SER A 82 4.96 -13.55 2.87
C SER A 82 5.18 -12.42 3.90
N LEU A 83 4.50 -12.53 5.06
CA LEU A 83 4.42 -11.45 6.06
C LEU A 83 5.77 -11.04 6.66
N SER A 84 6.70 -11.97 6.85
CA SER A 84 8.05 -11.67 7.36
C SER A 84 8.86 -10.80 6.39
N THR A 85 8.88 -11.18 5.11
CA THR A 85 9.51 -10.39 4.04
C THR A 85 8.82 -9.04 3.89
N ALA A 86 7.48 -9.01 3.96
CA ALA A 86 6.74 -7.76 3.89
C ALA A 86 7.14 -6.79 5.02
N TRP A 87 7.25 -7.30 6.24
CA TRP A 87 7.67 -6.52 7.41
C TRP A 87 9.09 -5.98 7.28
N GLN A 88 10.03 -6.83 6.85
CA GLN A 88 11.42 -6.43 6.64
C GLN A 88 11.53 -5.30 5.62
N GLU A 89 10.93 -5.46 4.44
CA GLU A 89 10.97 -4.44 3.37
C GLU A 89 10.27 -3.13 3.79
N ALA A 90 9.14 -3.22 4.51
CA ALA A 90 8.44 -2.03 5.01
C ALA A 90 9.24 -1.28 6.08
N THR A 91 9.96 -2.01 6.95
CA THR A 91 10.80 -1.43 8.00
C THR A 91 12.00 -0.71 7.38
N LEU A 92 12.69 -1.39 6.46
CA LEU A 92 13.79 -0.81 5.70
C LEU A 92 13.36 0.44 4.91
N ALA A 93 12.19 0.42 4.29
CA ALA A 93 11.65 1.60 3.61
C ALA A 93 11.35 2.76 4.58
N PHE A 94 10.81 2.46 5.76
CA PHE A 94 10.54 3.46 6.80
C PHE A 94 11.84 4.11 7.30
N GLU A 95 12.88 3.31 7.57
CA GLU A 95 14.18 3.80 8.04
C GLU A 95 14.86 4.69 7.00
N GLU A 96 14.87 4.27 5.72
CA GLU A 96 15.41 5.09 4.64
C GLU A 96 14.63 6.40 4.45
N ALA A 97 13.30 6.32 4.49
CA ALA A 97 12.45 7.50 4.39
C ALA A 97 12.63 8.44 5.59
N ARG A 98 12.91 7.90 6.78
CA ARG A 98 13.22 8.68 7.98
C ARG A 98 14.58 9.36 7.89
N ALA A 99 15.60 8.65 7.43
CA ALA A 99 16.96 9.18 7.29
C ALA A 99 17.08 10.29 6.23
N SER A 100 16.10 10.42 5.34
CA SER A 100 16.06 11.44 4.28
C SER A 100 14.85 12.36 4.36
N ASP A 101 14.17 12.42 5.51
CA ASP A 101 13.02 13.30 5.77
C ASP A 101 11.87 13.20 4.74
N LEU A 102 11.67 12.01 4.18
CA LEU A 102 10.64 11.71 3.19
C LEU A 102 9.31 11.37 3.89
N ALA A 103 8.67 12.38 4.49
CA ALA A 103 7.45 12.23 5.29
C ALA A 103 6.33 11.43 4.60
N LEU A 104 6.14 11.64 3.29
CA LEU A 104 5.19 10.88 2.48
C LEU A 104 5.48 9.37 2.50
N LEU A 105 6.74 8.97 2.32
CA LEU A 105 7.14 7.56 2.31
C LEU A 105 7.12 6.96 3.71
N GLN A 106 7.44 7.75 4.74
CA GLN A 106 7.29 7.31 6.14
C GLN A 106 5.83 6.99 6.46
N GLY A 107 4.88 7.88 6.10
CA GLY A 107 3.45 7.64 6.30
C GLY A 107 2.95 6.41 5.55
N ARG A 108 3.38 6.23 4.29
CA ARG A 108 3.07 5.02 3.50
C ARG A 108 3.64 3.76 4.12
N ALA A 109 4.86 3.79 4.62
CA ALA A 109 5.50 2.65 5.27
C ALA A 109 4.77 2.27 6.57
N SER A 110 4.40 3.23 7.41
CA SER A 110 3.60 3.00 8.61
C SER A 110 2.25 2.38 8.28
N ARG A 111 1.56 2.86 7.24
CA ARG A 111 0.31 2.25 6.76
C ARG A 111 0.49 0.79 6.34
N VAL A 112 1.57 0.48 5.60
CA VAL A 112 1.84 -0.91 5.17
C VAL A 112 2.17 -1.80 6.36
N ARG A 113 2.95 -1.32 7.34
CA ARG A 113 3.23 -2.04 8.59
C ARG A 113 1.97 -2.33 9.39
N GLY A 114 1.06 -1.36 9.52
CA GLY A 114 -0.25 -1.57 10.14
C GLY A 114 -1.05 -2.66 9.45
N ALA A 115 -1.05 -2.69 8.12
CA ALA A 115 -1.74 -3.73 7.35
C ALA A 115 -1.09 -5.12 7.49
N ILE A 116 0.24 -5.18 7.57
CA ILE A 116 0.97 -6.45 7.84
C ILE A 116 0.59 -7.00 9.22
N LEU A 117 0.59 -6.16 10.26
CA LEU A 117 0.21 -6.57 11.62
C LEU A 117 -1.26 -6.98 11.71
N ALA A 118 -2.15 -6.27 11.02
CA ALA A 118 -3.55 -6.67 10.94
C ALA A 118 -3.71 -8.05 10.27
N ALA A 119 -2.91 -8.35 9.24
CA ALA A 119 -2.87 -9.69 8.62
C ALA A 119 -2.25 -10.77 9.52
N GLN A 120 -1.44 -10.37 10.51
CA GLN A 120 -0.93 -11.22 11.59
C GLN A 120 -1.89 -11.31 12.79
N GLU A 121 -3.07 -10.68 12.72
CA GLU A 121 -4.05 -10.56 13.81
C GLU A 121 -3.55 -9.78 15.04
N ASP A 122 -2.41 -9.08 14.94
CA ASP A 122 -1.92 -8.16 15.98
C ASP A 122 -2.58 -6.78 15.82
N PHE A 123 -3.86 -6.72 16.17
CA PHE A 123 -4.69 -5.53 15.96
C PHE A 123 -4.27 -4.33 16.83
N GLU A 124 -3.66 -4.57 17.99
CA GLU A 124 -3.24 -3.48 18.88
C GLU A 124 -2.06 -2.72 18.27
N GLN A 125 -1.02 -3.44 17.81
CA GLN A 125 0.10 -2.80 17.13
C GLN A 125 -0.31 -2.25 15.75
N ALA A 126 -1.24 -2.92 15.07
CA ALA A 126 -1.79 -2.41 13.80
C ALA A 126 -2.44 -1.03 13.99
N ASP A 127 -3.29 -0.87 15.00
CA ASP A 127 -3.98 0.39 15.32
C ASP A 127 -2.97 1.52 15.56
N GLN A 128 -1.89 1.26 16.31
CA GLN A 128 -0.82 2.25 16.55
C GLN A 128 -0.16 2.72 15.25
N HIS A 129 0.16 1.79 14.34
CA HIS A 129 0.78 2.12 13.06
C HIS A 129 -0.15 2.87 12.11
N PHE A 130 -1.44 2.54 12.10
CA PHE A 130 -2.43 3.30 11.33
C PHE A 130 -2.61 4.71 11.87
N GLU A 131 -2.71 4.89 13.18
CA GLU A 131 -2.82 6.22 13.80
C GLU A 131 -1.57 7.07 13.54
N GLN A 132 -0.38 6.47 13.59
CA GLN A 132 0.87 7.14 13.21
C GLN A 132 0.80 7.61 11.75
N ALA A 133 0.40 6.74 10.82
CA ALA A 133 0.27 7.10 9.40
C ALA A 133 -0.76 8.24 9.19
N LEU A 134 -1.91 8.19 9.88
CA LEU A 134 -2.92 9.25 9.81
C LEU A 134 -2.41 10.57 10.36
N GLN A 135 -1.67 10.55 11.48
CA GLN A 135 -1.09 11.75 12.06
C GLN A 135 -0.09 12.42 11.12
N MET A 136 0.76 11.63 10.46
CA MET A 136 1.68 12.13 9.45
C MET A 136 0.95 12.72 8.24
N CYS A 137 -0.11 12.06 7.77
CA CYS A 137 -0.91 12.59 6.66
C CYS A 137 -1.56 13.93 7.03
N ARG A 138 -2.06 14.08 8.27
CA ARG A 138 -2.62 15.34 8.76
C ARG A 138 -1.58 16.45 8.87
N SER A 139 -0.39 16.16 9.42
CA SER A 139 0.66 17.17 9.62
C SER A 139 1.25 17.69 8.31
N HIS A 140 1.19 16.90 7.24
CA HIS A 140 1.73 17.25 5.92
C HIS A 140 0.66 17.49 4.85
N HIS A 141 -0.62 17.60 5.24
CA HIS A 141 -1.75 17.84 4.33
C HIS A 141 -1.86 16.85 3.15
N MET A 142 -1.55 15.57 3.40
CA MET A 142 -1.52 14.52 2.38
C MET A 142 -2.89 13.82 2.26
N GLU A 143 -3.91 14.54 1.82
CA GLU A 143 -5.32 14.08 1.85
C GLU A 143 -5.55 12.73 1.15
N LEU A 144 -4.97 12.53 -0.04
CA LEU A 144 -5.13 11.25 -0.75
C LEU A 144 -4.52 10.07 0.01
N GLU A 145 -3.37 10.28 0.68
CA GLU A 145 -2.74 9.24 1.48
C GLU A 145 -3.47 9.03 2.82
N ARG A 146 -4.07 10.08 3.37
CA ARG A 146 -4.98 9.99 4.50
C ARG A 146 -6.15 9.08 4.16
N ALA A 147 -6.80 9.29 3.02
CA ALA A 147 -7.90 8.46 2.53
C ALA A 147 -7.48 6.99 2.33
N ARG A 148 -6.30 6.75 1.74
CA ARG A 148 -5.73 5.40 1.61
C ARG A 148 -5.44 4.73 2.94
N THR A 149 -5.02 5.50 3.93
CA THR A 149 -4.80 5.02 5.30
C THR A 149 -6.13 4.67 5.98
N LEU A 150 -7.13 5.55 5.89
CA LEU A 150 -8.47 5.30 6.41
C LEU A 150 -9.10 4.06 5.78
N HIS A 151 -8.94 3.88 4.47
CA HIS A 151 -9.46 2.71 3.76
C HIS A 151 -8.85 1.40 4.31
N LEU A 152 -7.52 1.29 4.35
CA LEU A 152 -6.89 0.06 4.85
C LEU A 152 -7.12 -0.16 6.35
N TYR A 153 -7.16 0.92 7.12
CA TYR A 153 -7.49 0.81 8.54
C TYR A 153 -8.92 0.31 8.72
N ALA A 154 -9.87 0.82 7.94
CA ALA A 154 -11.23 0.32 7.95
C ALA A 154 -11.33 -1.17 7.59
N GLU A 155 -10.61 -1.64 6.57
CA GLU A 155 -10.56 -3.06 6.24
C GLU A 155 -10.05 -3.91 7.43
N ALA A 156 -8.99 -3.46 8.11
CA ALA A 156 -8.47 -4.13 9.31
C ALA A 156 -9.49 -4.15 10.46
N LEU A 157 -10.20 -3.03 10.68
CA LEU A 157 -11.27 -2.92 11.69
C LEU A 157 -12.44 -3.85 11.37
N LEU A 158 -12.81 -4.00 10.10
CA LEU A 158 -13.90 -4.87 9.68
C LEU A 158 -13.49 -6.35 9.75
N LEU A 159 -12.24 -6.67 9.42
CA LEU A 159 -11.68 -8.03 9.50
C LEU A 159 -11.75 -8.56 10.94
N ARG A 160 -11.33 -7.78 11.92
CA ARG A 160 -11.38 -8.19 13.35
C ARG A 160 -12.79 -8.36 13.91
N CYS A 161 -13.81 -7.84 13.22
CA CYS A 161 -15.20 -7.98 13.63
C CYS A 161 -15.86 -9.28 13.13
N VAL A 162 -15.20 -10.03 12.25
CA VAL A 162 -15.72 -11.29 11.73
C VAL A 162 -15.73 -12.33 12.86
N GLY A 163 -16.91 -12.68 13.36
CA GLY A 163 -17.10 -13.72 14.39
C GLY A 163 -17.07 -13.24 15.84
N ALA A 164 -16.81 -11.96 16.10
CA ALA A 164 -16.74 -11.40 17.45
C ALA A 164 -18.10 -10.87 17.95
N SER A 165 -18.39 -11.07 19.24
CA SER A 165 -19.55 -10.51 19.95
C SER A 165 -19.09 -9.44 20.97
N GLY A 166 -19.76 -8.29 21.01
CA GLY A 166 -19.46 -7.18 21.95
C GLY A 166 -18.82 -5.96 21.28
N SER A 167 -17.56 -5.63 21.63
CA SER A 167 -16.84 -4.43 21.14
C SER A 167 -16.67 -4.38 19.61
N ALA A 168 -16.94 -5.50 18.94
CA ALA A 168 -17.04 -5.61 17.49
C ALA A 168 -17.98 -4.56 16.87
N MET A 169 -19.08 -4.18 17.53
CA MET A 169 -19.99 -3.18 16.97
C MET A 169 -19.35 -1.78 16.87
N ALA A 170 -18.58 -1.37 17.88
CA ALA A 170 -17.92 -0.07 17.87
C ALA A 170 -16.82 -0.01 16.79
N HIS A 171 -16.06 -1.08 16.63
CA HIS A 171 -15.02 -1.19 15.61
C HIS A 171 -15.61 -1.29 14.20
N TYR A 172 -16.71 -2.02 14.04
CA TYR A 172 -17.46 -2.10 12.80
C TYR A 172 -17.98 -0.73 12.37
N GLN A 173 -18.63 0.01 13.28
CA GLN A 173 -19.13 1.36 13.02
C GLN A 173 -17.98 2.31 12.65
N ARG A 174 -16.86 2.24 13.38
CA ARG A 174 -15.66 3.04 13.09
C ARG A 174 -15.08 2.72 11.70
N GLY A 175 -15.00 1.45 11.34
CA GLY A 175 -14.58 1.01 10.01
C GLY A 175 -15.47 1.57 8.90
N LEU A 176 -16.80 1.47 9.06
CA LEU A 176 -17.74 2.05 8.09
C LEU A 176 -17.57 3.57 7.94
N ASN A 177 -17.41 4.29 9.06
CA ASN A 177 -17.18 5.73 9.02
C ASN A 177 -15.89 6.08 8.25
N TYR A 178 -14.81 5.31 8.47
CA TYR A 178 -13.55 5.50 7.76
C TYR A 178 -13.64 5.20 6.26
N LEU A 179 -14.39 4.18 5.84
CA LEU A 179 -14.65 3.94 4.42
C LEU A 179 -15.46 5.08 3.78
N GLN A 180 -16.47 5.59 4.49
CA GLN A 180 -17.27 6.72 4.01
C GLN A 180 -16.42 7.99 3.87
N GLU A 181 -15.56 8.27 4.84
CA GLU A 181 -14.64 9.40 4.80
C GLU A 181 -13.62 9.26 3.66
N ALA A 182 -13.00 8.09 3.51
CA ALA A 182 -12.09 7.80 2.41
C ALA A 182 -12.77 8.02 1.04
N ARG A 183 -14.02 7.57 0.89
CA ARG A 183 -14.80 7.77 -0.33
C ARG A 183 -14.99 9.24 -0.69
N VAL A 184 -15.30 10.10 0.28
CA VAL A 184 -15.47 11.54 0.02
C VAL A 184 -14.17 12.13 -0.52
N VAL A 185 -13.03 11.81 0.10
CA VAL A 185 -11.74 12.31 -0.34
C VAL A 185 -11.36 11.76 -1.72
N TYR A 186 -11.59 10.47 -2.01
CA TYR A 186 -11.31 9.91 -3.34
C TYR A 186 -12.13 10.58 -4.44
N ALA A 187 -13.40 10.91 -4.16
CA ALA A 187 -14.23 11.65 -5.09
C ALA A 187 -13.68 13.07 -5.36
N GLN A 188 -13.25 13.78 -4.31
CA GLN A 188 -12.64 15.11 -4.42
C GLN A 188 -11.30 15.08 -5.17
N CYS A 189 -10.50 14.04 -4.97
CA CYS A 189 -9.20 13.86 -5.64
C CYS A 189 -9.31 13.22 -7.03
N HIS A 190 -10.53 12.92 -7.52
CA HIS A 190 -10.76 12.18 -8.78
C HIS A 190 -9.98 10.86 -8.87
N ALA A 191 -9.78 10.19 -7.74
CA ALA A 191 -9.01 8.95 -7.63
C ALA A 191 -9.85 7.75 -8.06
N ALA A 192 -10.11 7.62 -9.37
CA ALA A 192 -11.09 6.67 -9.92
C ALA A 192 -10.88 5.20 -9.50
N LEU A 193 -9.63 4.75 -9.39
CA LEU A 193 -9.32 3.40 -8.92
C LEU A 193 -9.64 3.23 -7.43
N ASP A 194 -9.18 4.16 -6.60
CA ASP A 194 -9.44 4.14 -5.16
C ASP A 194 -10.96 4.25 -4.86
N SER A 195 -11.69 5.09 -5.60
CA SER A 195 -13.15 5.23 -5.53
C SER A 195 -13.88 3.92 -5.86
N ARG A 196 -13.41 3.19 -6.88
CA ARG A 196 -14.00 1.88 -7.22
C ARG A 196 -13.74 0.86 -6.12
N GLN A 197 -12.54 0.84 -5.54
CA GLN A 197 -12.18 -0.10 -4.48
C GLN A 197 -12.98 0.15 -3.20
N VAL A 198 -13.11 1.40 -2.75
CA VAL A 198 -13.87 1.71 -1.52
C VAL A 198 -15.36 1.38 -1.66
N GLU A 199 -15.92 1.54 -2.86
CA GLU A 199 -17.32 1.16 -3.15
C GLU A 199 -17.51 -0.37 -3.09
N LEU A 200 -16.53 -1.15 -3.55
CA LEU A 200 -16.54 -2.60 -3.39
C LEU A 200 -16.47 -2.99 -1.91
N ALA A 201 -15.57 -2.36 -1.14
CA ALA A 201 -15.43 -2.61 0.30
C ALA A 201 -16.73 -2.29 1.06
N LEU A 202 -17.37 -1.15 0.77
CA LEU A 202 -18.66 -0.76 1.39
C LEU A 202 -19.79 -1.73 1.08
N ARG A 203 -19.85 -2.28 -0.15
CA ARG A 203 -20.85 -3.30 -0.53
C ARG A 203 -20.63 -4.63 0.17
N GLN A 204 -19.37 -4.97 0.46
CA GLN A 204 -18.99 -6.25 1.07
C GLN A 204 -18.99 -6.21 2.60
N ALA A 205 -18.78 -5.05 3.22
CA ALA A 205 -18.83 -4.86 4.67
C ALA A 205 -20.04 -5.51 5.39
N PRO A 206 -21.29 -5.42 4.88
CA PRO A 206 -22.44 -6.07 5.52
C PRO A 206 -22.46 -7.60 5.37
N SER A 207 -21.68 -8.18 4.45
CA SER A 207 -21.78 -9.61 4.08
C SER A 207 -20.92 -10.56 4.95
N LYS A 208 -20.21 -10.06 5.97
CA LYS A 208 -19.20 -10.80 6.77
C LYS A 208 -18.12 -11.52 5.94
N ARG A 209 -18.07 -11.31 4.63
CA ARG A 209 -16.98 -11.77 3.78
C ARG A 209 -15.96 -10.64 3.71
N PRO A 210 -14.80 -10.77 4.37
CA PRO A 210 -13.76 -9.79 4.23
C PRO A 210 -13.40 -9.64 2.75
N PHE A 211 -13.09 -8.42 2.31
CA PHE A 211 -12.29 -8.23 1.11
C PHE A 211 -10.94 -8.85 1.39
N LEU A 212 -10.79 -10.14 1.12
CA LEU A 212 -9.49 -10.78 1.00
C LEU A 212 -8.92 -10.40 -0.38
N GLY A 213 -8.73 -9.10 -0.61
CA GLY A 213 -7.65 -8.64 -1.47
C GLY A 213 -6.27 -9.02 -0.91
N TRP A 214 -6.25 -9.59 0.29
CA TRP A 214 -5.08 -9.97 1.09
C TRP A 214 -4.68 -11.44 0.99
N PHE A 215 -5.39 -12.28 0.23
CA PHE A 215 -4.95 -13.64 -0.11
C PHE A 215 -5.36 -14.00 -1.55
#